data_AF-A0A967RL92-F1
#
_entry.id   AF-A0A967RL92-F1
#
_cell.length_a   1.000
_cell.length_b   1.000
_cell.length_c   1.000
_cell.angle_alpha   90.00
_cell.angle_beta   90.00
_cell.angle_gamma   90.00
#
_symmetry.space_group_name_H-M   'P 1'
#
loop_
_entity.id
_entity.type
_entity.pdbx_description
1 polymer ?
#
loop_
_entity_poly.entity_id
_entity_poly.type
_entity_poly.pdbx_seq_one_letter_code
_entity_poly.pdbx_strand_id
1 'polypeptide(L)'
;MVDISVSLAATFEIHPEAVNSNEEFENIANSLKPGDELILHGGVYSQNGRRAVTAKGTAEKPIVIRAADGQSPLLTRPADNIDKHNNIEFVDCAYLTIRGIRLKGGSSGVRFIRGNHITFENCEIFETGNNALTMNSGNCDAFVIRKNHIHHTGLSKSGHTEGEGMYIGCHSGSCRTTNTLVEGNYIHHLRSTSNGGNDGI
;
A
#
# COMPACT_ATOMS: atom_id res chain seq x y z
N MET A 1 -21.07 -30.26 22.82
CA MET A 1 -21.60 -29.63 21.60
C MET A 1 -20.80 -28.35 21.43
N VAL A 2 -19.78 -28.35 20.58
CA VAL A 2 -18.97 -27.15 20.33
C VAL A 2 -19.75 -26.32 19.32
N ASP A 3 -20.19 -25.16 19.75
CA ASP A 3 -20.90 -24.21 18.90
C ASP A 3 -19.88 -23.63 17.92
N ILE A 4 -19.82 -24.19 16.70
CA ILE A 4 -19.01 -23.65 15.62
C ILE A 4 -19.80 -22.45 15.07
N SER A 5 -19.62 -21.30 15.71
CA SER A 5 -20.04 -20.03 15.13
C SER A 5 -19.24 -19.82 13.85
N VAL A 6 -19.86 -20.14 12.71
CA VAL A 6 -19.34 -19.76 11.39
C VAL A 6 -19.53 -18.25 11.28
N SER A 7 -18.51 -17.48 11.64
CA SER A 7 -18.45 -16.05 11.31
C SER A 7 -18.55 -15.94 9.79
N LEU A 8 -19.66 -15.38 9.31
CA LEU A 8 -19.83 -14.97 7.92
C LEU A 8 -18.83 -13.84 7.61
N ALA A 9 -18.33 -13.83 6.37
CA ALA A 9 -17.55 -12.72 5.84
C ALA A 9 -18.40 -11.45 5.86
N ALA A 10 -17.87 -10.36 6.41
CA ALA A 10 -18.53 -9.07 6.42
C ALA A 10 -18.01 -8.19 5.27
N THR A 11 -18.90 -7.36 4.73
CA THR A 11 -18.54 -6.29 3.79
C THR A 11 -18.68 -4.96 4.50
N PHE A 12 -17.62 -4.15 4.45
CA PHE A 12 -17.57 -2.80 4.94
C PHE A 12 -17.43 -1.85 3.76
N GLU A 13 -18.21 -0.77 3.78
CA GLU A 13 -18.13 0.28 2.75
C GLU A 13 -17.80 1.60 3.44
N ILE A 14 -16.82 2.33 2.90
CA ILE A 14 -16.45 3.65 3.41
C ILE A 14 -16.55 4.70 2.31
N HIS A 15 -16.82 5.93 2.73
CA HIS A 15 -16.85 7.11 1.89
C HIS A 15 -15.86 8.14 2.44
N PRO A 16 -15.37 9.09 1.62
CA PRO A 16 -14.49 10.12 2.12
C PRO A 16 -15.20 11.00 3.17
N GLU A 17 -14.67 11.05 4.39
CA GLU A 17 -15.08 12.02 5.40
C GLU A 17 -14.22 13.30 5.35
N ALA A 18 -14.70 14.39 5.96
CA ALA A 18 -13.93 15.62 6.11
C ALA A 18 -12.63 15.35 6.90
N VAL A 19 -11.51 15.90 6.42
CA VAL A 19 -10.16 15.71 7.01
C VAL A 19 -10.18 15.98 8.51
N ASN A 20 -10.16 14.92 9.31
CA ASN A 20 -10.04 14.97 10.76
C ASN A 20 -9.12 13.83 11.24
N SER A 21 -8.73 13.84 12.52
CA SER A 21 -7.65 12.99 13.05
C SER A 21 -7.99 11.50 13.17
N ASN A 22 -9.26 11.10 12.99
CA ASN A 22 -9.66 9.70 13.00
C ASN A 22 -9.82 9.23 11.56
N GLU A 23 -8.83 8.48 11.06
CA GLU A 23 -8.93 7.96 9.71
C GLU A 23 -9.81 6.71 9.67
N GLU A 24 -11.03 6.86 9.13
CA GLU A 24 -11.99 5.78 8.95
C GLU A 24 -11.39 4.58 8.21
N PHE A 25 -10.58 4.82 7.16
CA PHE A 25 -9.90 3.76 6.42
C PHE A 25 -9.01 2.89 7.33
N GLU A 26 -8.04 3.47 8.04
CA GLU A 26 -7.14 2.72 8.92
C GLU A 26 -7.91 1.99 10.04
N ASN A 27 -8.93 2.63 10.62
CA ASN A 27 -9.75 2.01 11.66
C ASN A 27 -10.49 0.77 11.15
N ILE A 28 -11.18 0.89 10.02
CA ILE A 28 -11.94 -0.22 9.45
C ILE A 28 -11.00 -1.30 8.94
N ALA A 29 -9.94 -0.94 8.20
CA ALA A 29 -8.95 -1.89 7.68
C ALA A 29 -8.33 -2.75 8.79
N ASN A 30 -8.04 -2.17 9.95
CA ASN A 30 -7.49 -2.90 11.10
C ASN A 30 -8.54 -3.68 11.92
N SER A 31 -9.84 -3.49 11.65
CA SER A 31 -10.92 -4.27 12.26
C SER A 31 -11.30 -5.54 11.47
N LEU A 32 -10.84 -5.63 10.21
CA LEU A 32 -11.16 -6.73 9.31
C LEU A 32 -10.69 -8.08 9.85
N LYS A 33 -11.55 -9.08 9.71
CA LYS A 33 -11.29 -10.48 10.04
C LYS A 33 -11.05 -11.29 8.76
N PRO A 34 -10.45 -12.50 8.85
CA PRO A 34 -10.29 -13.37 7.70
C PRO A 34 -11.60 -13.59 6.93
N GLY A 35 -11.58 -13.22 5.65
CA GLY A 35 -12.72 -13.31 4.73
C GLY A 35 -13.46 -12.01 4.51
N ASP A 36 -13.21 -10.97 5.32
CA ASP A 36 -13.90 -9.69 5.19
C ASP A 36 -13.43 -8.91 3.96
N GLU A 37 -14.32 -8.02 3.48
CA GLU A 37 -14.08 -7.10 2.38
C GLU A 37 -14.27 -5.64 2.83
N LEU A 38 -13.33 -4.77 2.46
CA LEU A 38 -13.45 -3.33 2.58
C LEU A 38 -13.52 -2.70 1.18
N ILE A 39 -14.61 -2.00 0.91
CA ILE A 39 -14.88 -1.27 -0.33
C ILE A 39 -14.75 0.24 -0.09
N LEU A 40 -13.87 0.88 -0.85
CA LEU A 40 -13.65 2.32 -0.82
C LEU A 40 -14.42 2.98 -1.98
N HIS A 41 -15.38 3.84 -1.66
CA HIS A 41 -16.03 4.69 -2.66
C HIS A 41 -15.14 5.86 -3.06
N GLY A 42 -15.40 6.41 -4.24
CA GLY A 42 -14.63 7.46 -4.88
C GLY A 42 -14.58 8.75 -4.07
N GLY A 43 -13.44 9.43 -4.18
CA GLY A 43 -13.15 10.68 -3.49
C GLY A 43 -11.80 10.62 -2.76
N VAL A 44 -11.55 11.61 -1.90
CA VAL A 44 -10.21 11.85 -1.34
C VAL A 44 -10.18 11.55 0.16
N TYR A 45 -9.37 10.56 0.53
CA TYR A 45 -9.10 10.17 1.91
C TYR A 45 -7.74 10.73 2.31
N SER A 46 -7.73 11.83 3.06
CA SER A 46 -6.50 12.52 3.46
C SER A 46 -6.21 12.35 4.94
N GLN A 47 -5.00 11.91 5.29
CA GLN A 47 -4.57 11.73 6.67
C GLN A 47 -3.28 12.49 6.97
N ASN A 48 -3.24 13.13 8.15
CA ASN A 48 -2.10 13.95 8.60
C ASN A 48 -1.08 13.17 9.43
N GLY A 49 -1.49 12.03 10.00
CA GLY A 49 -0.67 11.10 10.78
C GLY A 49 -0.09 9.95 9.96
N ARG A 50 0.50 8.99 10.66
CA ARG A 50 0.93 7.71 10.09
C ARG A 50 -0.30 6.84 9.82
N ARG A 51 -0.41 6.33 8.59
CA ARG A 51 -1.42 5.36 8.15
C ARG A 51 -0.83 3.95 8.16
N ALA A 52 -1.36 3.03 8.96
CA ALA A 52 -0.86 1.66 8.97
C ALA A 52 -1.95 0.58 9.03
N VAL A 53 -1.83 -0.41 8.14
CA VAL A 53 -2.68 -1.60 8.11
C VAL A 53 -1.89 -2.78 8.67
N THR A 54 -2.51 -3.55 9.56
CA THR A 54 -1.95 -4.73 10.23
C THR A 54 -2.81 -5.99 10.07
N ALA A 55 -3.83 -5.91 9.21
CA ALA A 55 -4.79 -6.97 8.96
C ALA A 55 -4.16 -8.26 8.42
N LYS A 56 -4.75 -9.40 8.79
CA LYS A 56 -4.29 -10.73 8.40
C LYS A 56 -5.49 -11.61 8.06
N GLY A 57 -5.58 -12.01 6.80
CA GLY A 57 -6.47 -13.08 6.37
C GLY A 57 -5.85 -14.46 6.61
N THR A 58 -6.47 -15.49 6.02
CA THR A 58 -5.89 -16.83 5.89
C THR A 58 -5.92 -17.28 4.43
N ALA A 59 -5.26 -18.39 4.12
CA ALA A 59 -5.31 -18.97 2.77
C ALA A 59 -6.75 -19.29 2.32
N GLU A 60 -7.58 -19.77 3.24
CA GLU A 60 -8.98 -20.12 2.97
C GLU A 60 -9.91 -18.90 2.97
N LYS A 61 -9.52 -17.84 3.68
CA LYS A 61 -10.32 -16.64 3.89
C LYS A 61 -9.44 -15.38 3.80
N PRO A 62 -8.96 -15.02 2.59
CA PRO A 62 -8.18 -13.80 2.40
C PRO A 62 -9.04 -12.57 2.68
N ILE A 63 -8.39 -11.47 3.06
CA ILE A 63 -9.04 -10.16 3.20
C ILE A 63 -8.93 -9.40 1.88
N VAL A 64 -10.00 -8.70 1.48
CA VAL A 64 -10.02 -7.87 0.28
C VAL A 64 -10.19 -6.40 0.66
N ILE A 65 -9.31 -5.53 0.18
CA ILE A 65 -9.41 -4.08 0.29
C ILE A 65 -9.39 -3.51 -1.12
N ARG A 66 -10.49 -2.91 -1.58
CA ARG A 66 -10.61 -2.49 -2.98
C ARG A 66 -11.39 -1.21 -3.17
N ALA A 67 -11.20 -0.60 -4.33
CA ALA A 67 -12.14 0.40 -4.83
C ALA A 67 -13.53 -0.21 -5.12
N ALA A 68 -14.56 0.61 -4.94
CA ALA A 68 -15.88 0.37 -5.51
C ALA A 68 -15.80 0.30 -7.04
N ASP A 69 -16.70 -0.47 -7.65
CA ASP A 69 -16.65 -0.77 -9.08
C ASP A 69 -16.78 0.51 -9.91
N GLY A 70 -15.85 0.70 -10.85
CA GLY A 70 -15.81 1.89 -11.71
C GLY A 70 -15.39 3.18 -11.00
N GLN A 71 -15.00 3.11 -9.73
CA GLN A 71 -14.60 4.28 -8.95
C GLN A 71 -13.08 4.30 -8.71
N SER A 72 -12.57 5.47 -8.33
CA SER A 72 -11.12 5.71 -8.15
C SER A 72 -10.85 6.47 -6.85
N PRO A 73 -10.95 5.80 -5.69
CA PRO A 73 -10.63 6.40 -4.40
C PRO A 73 -9.15 6.80 -4.35
N LEU A 74 -8.89 7.98 -3.78
CA LEU A 74 -7.56 8.53 -3.62
C LEU A 74 -7.18 8.57 -2.14
N LEU A 75 -6.23 7.74 -1.75
CA LEU A 75 -5.53 7.85 -0.47
C LEU A 75 -4.39 8.87 -0.61
N THR A 76 -4.42 9.96 0.15
CA THR A 76 -3.43 11.05 0.07
C THR A 76 -3.03 11.57 1.44
N ARG A 77 -2.09 12.51 1.43
CA ARG A 77 -1.68 13.33 2.57
C ARG A 77 -1.68 14.82 2.17
N PRO A 78 -1.68 15.77 3.12
CA PRO A 78 -1.43 17.18 2.81
C PRO A 78 -0.06 17.39 2.14
N ALA A 79 0.02 18.37 1.23
CA ALA A 79 1.20 18.59 0.39
C ALA A 79 2.45 19.05 1.18
N ASP A 80 2.27 19.79 2.26
CA ASP A 80 3.33 20.22 3.19
C ASP A 80 3.91 19.08 4.04
N ASN A 81 3.36 17.88 3.89
CA ASN A 81 3.61 16.73 4.75
C ASN A 81 4.20 15.54 3.96
N ILE A 82 4.71 15.76 2.74
CA ILE A 82 5.17 14.69 1.85
C ILE A 82 6.27 13.83 2.47
N ASP A 83 7.20 14.40 3.24
CA ASP A 83 8.36 13.66 3.78
C ASP A 83 8.18 13.13 5.21
N LYS A 84 7.12 13.52 5.93
CA LYS A 84 6.97 13.18 7.35
C LYS A 84 6.56 11.72 7.59
N HIS A 85 5.76 11.18 6.66
CA HIS A 85 5.21 9.83 6.74
C HIS A 85 5.11 9.23 5.34
N ASN A 86 5.09 7.90 5.25
CA ASN A 86 4.67 7.21 4.04
C ASN A 86 3.17 7.46 3.78
N ASN A 87 2.68 7.27 2.55
CA ASN A 87 1.25 7.37 2.29
C ASN A 87 0.48 6.26 3.01
N ILE A 88 1.01 5.03 2.96
CA ILE A 88 0.47 3.89 3.69
C ILE A 88 1.57 2.89 4.02
N GLU A 89 1.46 2.27 5.20
CA GLU A 89 2.29 1.15 5.62
C GLU A 89 1.43 -0.10 5.81
N PHE A 90 1.86 -1.22 5.25
CA PHE A 90 1.32 -2.54 5.54
C PHE A 90 2.33 -3.27 6.42
N VAL A 91 1.97 -3.53 7.68
CA VAL A 91 2.90 -4.07 8.68
C VAL A 91 2.45 -5.46 9.07
N ASP A 92 3.34 -6.44 8.88
CA ASP A 92 3.07 -7.85 9.20
C ASP A 92 1.80 -8.42 8.54
N CYS A 93 1.33 -7.85 7.44
CA CYS A 93 0.10 -8.30 6.78
C CYS A 93 0.26 -9.68 6.15
N ALA A 94 -0.82 -10.45 6.08
CA ALA A 94 -0.82 -11.76 5.42
C ALA A 94 -2.17 -12.07 4.74
N TYR A 95 -2.14 -12.69 3.56
CA TYR A 95 -3.35 -13.10 2.82
C TYR A 95 -4.31 -11.94 2.55
N LEU A 96 -3.79 -10.89 1.90
CA LEU A 96 -4.53 -9.68 1.53
C LEU A 96 -4.56 -9.52 0.00
N THR A 97 -5.68 -8.97 -0.51
CA THR A 97 -5.75 -8.38 -1.85
C THR A 97 -6.04 -6.90 -1.73
N ILE A 98 -5.18 -6.05 -2.31
CA ILE A 98 -5.35 -4.61 -2.41
C ILE A 98 -5.52 -4.25 -3.88
N ARG A 99 -6.66 -3.63 -4.24
CA ARG A 99 -7.02 -3.43 -5.65
C ARG A 99 -7.66 -2.09 -5.99
N GLY A 100 -7.19 -1.47 -7.07
CA GLY A 100 -7.91 -0.36 -7.72
C GLY A 100 -7.78 0.99 -6.99
N ILE A 101 -6.86 1.10 -6.04
CA ILE A 101 -6.72 2.29 -5.19
C ILE A 101 -5.63 3.20 -5.74
N ARG A 102 -5.90 4.51 -5.75
CA ARG A 102 -4.90 5.54 -6.08
C ARG A 102 -4.24 6.04 -4.82
N LEU A 103 -2.91 6.13 -4.82
CA LEU A 103 -2.10 6.57 -3.69
C LEU A 103 -1.18 7.71 -4.12
N LYS A 104 -1.39 8.90 -3.53
CA LYS A 104 -0.64 10.13 -3.86
C LYS A 104 0.21 10.62 -2.70
N GLY A 105 1.48 10.93 -2.95
CA GLY A 105 2.36 11.52 -1.94
C GLY A 105 2.93 10.51 -0.95
N GLY A 106 3.42 11.04 0.18
CA GLY A 106 4.17 10.27 1.19
C GLY A 106 5.66 10.12 0.85
N SER A 107 6.48 9.86 1.87
CA SER A 107 7.93 9.70 1.70
C SER A 107 8.19 8.49 0.82
N SER A 108 7.66 7.33 1.21
CA SER A 108 7.27 6.31 0.25
C SER A 108 5.76 6.36 -0.01
N GLY A 109 5.31 5.96 -1.19
CA GLY A 109 3.89 5.75 -1.44
C GLY A 109 3.37 4.58 -0.60
N VAL A 110 3.71 3.36 -1.00
CA VAL A 110 3.37 2.13 -0.29
C VAL A 110 4.62 1.54 0.34
N ARG A 111 4.54 1.19 1.62
CA ARG A 111 5.62 0.46 2.30
C ARG A 111 5.10 -0.82 2.92
N PHE A 112 5.65 -1.95 2.49
CA PHE A 112 5.47 -3.24 3.14
C PHE A 112 6.58 -3.44 4.17
N ILE A 113 6.20 -3.54 5.43
CA ILE A 113 7.06 -3.83 6.57
C ILE A 113 6.79 -5.27 6.98
N ARG A 114 7.50 -6.18 6.30
CA ARG A 114 7.22 -7.63 6.31
C ARG A 114 5.84 -7.95 5.74
N GLY A 115 5.61 -9.23 5.46
CA GLY A 115 4.30 -9.74 5.06
C GLY A 115 4.42 -10.97 4.17
N ASN A 116 3.30 -11.63 3.90
CA ASN A 116 3.27 -12.74 2.96
C ASN A 116 1.91 -12.97 2.29
N HIS A 117 1.89 -13.57 1.10
CA HIS A 117 0.66 -13.86 0.37
C HIS A 117 -0.20 -12.60 0.13
N ILE A 118 0.42 -11.54 -0.40
CA ILE A 118 -0.26 -10.28 -0.68
C ILE A 118 -0.35 -10.06 -2.19
N THR A 119 -1.56 -9.80 -2.68
CA THR A 119 -1.78 -9.30 -4.04
C THR A 119 -1.99 -7.78 -4.00
N PHE A 120 -1.17 -7.04 -4.74
CA PHE A 120 -1.30 -5.60 -4.94
C PHE A 120 -1.48 -5.33 -6.44
N GLU A 121 -2.70 -5.02 -6.85
CA GLU A 121 -3.07 -5.01 -8.27
C GLU A 121 -3.94 -3.84 -8.73
N ASN A 122 -3.75 -3.43 -9.98
CA ASN A 122 -4.53 -2.34 -10.60
C ASN A 122 -4.54 -1.03 -9.77
N CYS A 123 -3.51 -0.79 -8.96
CA CYS A 123 -3.37 0.43 -8.18
C CYS A 123 -2.53 1.48 -8.93
N GLU A 124 -2.65 2.74 -8.53
CA GLU A 124 -1.79 3.82 -9.01
C GLU A 124 -1.00 4.41 -7.84
N ILE A 125 0.31 4.51 -7.96
CA ILE A 125 1.17 5.15 -6.95
C ILE A 125 1.90 6.30 -7.61
N PHE A 126 1.69 7.52 -7.10
CA PHE A 126 2.22 8.69 -7.76
C PHE A 126 2.57 9.87 -6.87
N GLU A 127 3.41 10.76 -7.41
CA GLU A 127 3.84 12.00 -6.78
C GLU A 127 4.45 11.76 -5.38
N THR A 128 5.28 10.74 -5.24
CA THR A 128 5.91 10.37 -3.97
C THR A 128 7.18 11.19 -3.71
N GLY A 129 7.47 11.43 -2.42
CA GLY A 129 8.66 12.18 -2.00
C GLY A 129 9.94 11.44 -2.39
N ASN A 130 9.97 10.13 -2.17
CA ASN A 130 11.03 9.23 -2.56
C ASN A 130 10.41 8.07 -3.36
N ASN A 131 10.46 6.84 -2.87
CA ASN A 131 10.14 5.64 -3.65
C ASN A 131 8.63 5.38 -3.72
N ALA A 132 8.14 4.77 -4.80
CA ALA A 132 6.72 4.47 -4.91
C ALA A 132 6.30 3.28 -4.05
N LEU A 133 6.87 2.09 -4.27
CA LEU A 133 6.58 0.87 -3.48
C LEU A 133 7.86 0.33 -2.85
N THR A 134 7.84 0.07 -1.55
CA THR A 134 9.04 -0.43 -0.83
C THR A 134 8.76 -1.70 -0.05
N MET A 135 9.71 -2.63 -0.11
CA MET A 135 9.73 -3.92 0.62
C MET A 135 11.11 -4.15 1.25
N ASN A 136 11.67 -3.09 1.84
CA ASN A 136 13.04 -3.02 2.36
C ASN A 136 13.08 -2.90 3.90
N SER A 137 12.06 -3.42 4.59
CA SER A 137 11.87 -3.25 6.04
C SER A 137 11.62 -4.58 6.76
N GLY A 138 12.20 -5.64 6.24
CA GLY A 138 12.06 -7.02 6.72
C GLY A 138 11.66 -7.98 5.62
N ASN A 139 11.74 -9.27 5.91
CA ASN A 139 11.49 -10.31 4.92
C ASN A 139 10.03 -10.30 4.45
N CYS A 140 9.85 -10.48 3.15
CA CYS A 140 8.56 -10.60 2.49
C CYS A 140 8.53 -11.88 1.65
N ASP A 141 7.37 -12.48 1.45
CA ASP A 141 7.25 -13.73 0.69
C ASP A 141 5.91 -13.84 -0.07
N ALA A 142 5.91 -14.49 -1.23
CA ALA A 142 4.68 -14.82 -1.95
C ALA A 142 3.81 -13.60 -2.32
N PHE A 143 4.42 -12.52 -2.81
CA PHE A 143 3.67 -11.35 -3.30
C PHE A 143 3.29 -11.51 -4.77
N VAL A 144 2.19 -10.89 -5.17
CA VAL A 144 1.83 -10.62 -6.56
C VAL A 144 1.66 -9.12 -6.71
N ILE A 145 2.56 -8.47 -7.44
CA ILE A 145 2.53 -7.02 -7.70
C ILE A 145 2.31 -6.83 -9.19
N ARG A 146 1.06 -6.54 -9.59
CA ARG A 146 0.72 -6.56 -11.02
C ARG A 146 -0.18 -5.44 -11.49
N LYS A 147 -0.03 -5.07 -12.76
CA LYS A 147 -0.91 -4.11 -13.46
C LYS A 147 -1.05 -2.77 -12.73
N ASN A 148 -0.05 -2.39 -11.94
CA ASN A 148 -0.01 -1.12 -11.25
C ASN A 148 0.57 -0.04 -12.17
N HIS A 149 0.15 1.19 -11.94
CA HIS A 149 0.69 2.37 -12.62
C HIS A 149 1.52 3.18 -11.62
N ILE A 150 2.82 3.30 -11.86
CA ILE A 150 3.76 3.91 -10.92
C ILE A 150 4.49 5.06 -11.61
N HIS A 151 4.40 6.27 -11.04
CA HIS A 151 5.04 7.41 -11.68
C HIS A 151 5.30 8.63 -10.81
N HIS A 152 6.18 9.51 -11.28
CA HIS A 152 6.49 10.79 -10.63
C HIS A 152 6.98 10.60 -9.20
N THR A 153 8.05 9.82 -9.05
CA THR A 153 8.71 9.54 -7.77
C THR A 153 9.84 10.54 -7.51
N GLY A 154 10.39 10.55 -6.30
CA GLY A 154 11.57 11.36 -5.97
C GLY A 154 11.33 12.87 -5.96
N LEU A 155 10.13 13.32 -5.58
CA LEU A 155 9.73 14.73 -5.58
C LEU A 155 10.16 15.50 -4.31
N SER A 156 10.74 14.82 -3.33
CA SER A 156 11.21 15.44 -2.09
C SER A 156 12.21 16.57 -2.40
N LYS A 157 12.15 17.61 -1.57
CA LYS A 157 13.08 18.75 -1.58
C LYS A 157 13.91 18.83 -0.29
N SER A 158 13.68 17.92 0.65
CA SER A 158 14.36 17.93 1.96
C SER A 158 15.72 17.22 1.94
N GLY A 159 16.02 16.46 0.89
CA GLY A 159 17.31 15.78 0.71
C GLY A 159 17.41 15.05 -0.62
N HIS A 160 18.48 14.27 -0.78
CA HIS A 160 18.62 13.37 -1.92
C HIS A 160 17.56 12.26 -1.88
N THR A 161 17.14 11.83 -3.06
CA THR A 161 16.12 10.81 -3.28
C THR A 161 16.70 9.73 -4.17
N GLU A 162 16.38 8.48 -3.88
CA GLU A 162 16.61 7.36 -4.81
C GLU A 162 15.48 7.34 -5.86
N GLY A 163 14.24 7.60 -5.44
CA GLY A 163 13.11 7.78 -6.34
C GLY A 163 12.80 6.55 -7.18
N GLU A 164 13.00 5.33 -6.67
CA GLU A 164 12.68 4.12 -7.43
C GLU A 164 11.16 3.92 -7.59
N GLY A 165 10.77 3.22 -8.66
CA GLY A 165 9.41 2.74 -8.84
C GLY A 165 9.06 1.69 -7.79
N MET A 166 9.92 0.67 -7.65
CA MET A 166 9.86 -0.30 -6.58
C MET A 166 11.25 -0.47 -5.96
N TYR A 167 11.32 -0.64 -4.64
CA TYR A 167 12.53 -1.06 -3.93
C TYR A 167 12.24 -2.37 -3.22
N ILE A 168 12.69 -3.50 -3.79
CA ILE A 168 12.33 -4.83 -3.30
C ILE A 168 13.52 -5.54 -2.62
N GLY A 169 13.36 -5.84 -1.33
CA GLY A 169 14.43 -6.40 -0.49
C GLY A 169 15.35 -5.34 0.09
N CYS A 170 16.38 -5.76 0.83
CA CYS A 170 17.34 -4.83 1.43
C CYS A 170 18.70 -4.92 0.76
N HIS A 171 19.44 -3.81 0.78
CA HIS A 171 20.85 -3.79 0.41
C HIS A 171 21.65 -4.87 1.18
N SER A 172 22.60 -5.51 0.50
CA SER A 172 23.43 -6.60 1.04
C SER A 172 22.66 -7.81 1.58
N GLY A 173 21.38 -7.97 1.22
CA GLY A 173 20.57 -9.12 1.60
C GLY A 173 20.20 -9.20 3.08
N SER A 174 20.27 -8.08 3.82
CA SER A 174 19.87 -8.01 5.24
C SER A 174 18.37 -8.28 5.47
N CYS A 175 17.57 -8.15 4.41
CA CYS A 175 16.23 -8.69 4.30
C CYS A 175 15.98 -9.14 2.84
N ARG A 176 15.11 -10.14 2.67
CA ARG A 176 14.86 -10.81 1.40
C ARG A 176 13.37 -10.81 1.07
N THR A 177 13.07 -10.61 -0.20
CA THR A 177 11.75 -10.85 -0.78
C THR A 177 11.82 -12.10 -1.65
N THR A 178 11.00 -13.11 -1.37
CA THR A 178 11.02 -14.41 -2.07
C THR A 178 9.67 -14.75 -2.69
N ASN A 179 9.69 -15.69 -3.63
CA ASN A 179 8.49 -16.27 -4.26
C ASN A 179 7.49 -15.23 -4.81
N THR A 180 8.00 -14.10 -5.31
CA THR A 180 7.19 -12.94 -5.69
C THR A 180 7.09 -12.81 -7.19
N LEU A 181 5.88 -12.58 -7.70
CA LEU A 181 5.60 -12.27 -9.09
C LEU A 181 5.41 -10.75 -9.25
N VAL A 182 6.20 -10.14 -10.14
CA VAL A 182 6.02 -8.75 -10.56
C VAL A 182 5.75 -8.73 -12.06
N GLU A 183 4.53 -8.36 -12.48
CA GLU A 183 4.12 -8.45 -13.89
C GLU A 183 3.21 -7.31 -14.35
N GLY A 184 3.34 -6.88 -15.62
CA GLY A 184 2.40 -5.96 -16.26
C GLY A 184 2.26 -4.57 -15.63
N ASN A 185 3.20 -4.16 -14.77
CA ASN A 185 3.22 -2.81 -14.21
C ASN A 185 3.72 -1.79 -15.25
N TYR A 186 3.12 -0.61 -15.27
CA TYR A 186 3.58 0.53 -16.07
C TYR A 186 4.30 1.53 -15.18
N ILE A 187 5.62 1.66 -15.37
CA ILE A 187 6.50 2.43 -14.49
C ILE A 187 7.24 3.47 -15.30
N HIS A 188 7.11 4.75 -14.96
CA HIS A 188 7.70 5.84 -15.74
C HIS A 188 7.88 7.13 -14.92
N HIS A 189 8.58 8.12 -15.47
CA HIS A 189 8.80 9.42 -14.80
C HIS A 189 9.38 9.24 -13.38
N LEU A 190 10.43 8.42 -13.26
CA LEU A 190 11.16 8.22 -12.02
C LEU A 190 12.29 9.24 -11.90
N ARG A 191 12.60 9.70 -10.69
CA ARG A 191 13.62 10.73 -10.47
C ARG A 191 14.51 10.41 -9.27
N SER A 192 15.75 10.03 -9.53
CA SER A 192 16.81 10.09 -8.53
C SER A 192 17.47 11.46 -8.50
N THR A 193 17.92 11.87 -7.32
CA THR A 193 18.87 12.97 -7.12
C THR A 193 20.15 12.49 -6.41
N SER A 194 20.23 11.19 -6.07
CA SER A 194 21.40 10.56 -5.46
C SER A 194 22.35 10.00 -6.56
N ASN A 195 23.46 9.37 -6.14
CA ASN A 195 24.38 8.67 -7.03
C ASN A 195 23.88 7.27 -7.48
N GLY A 196 22.70 6.84 -7.02
CA GLY A 196 22.02 5.59 -7.37
C GLY A 196 20.50 5.79 -7.47
N GLY A 197 19.73 4.74 -7.74
CA GLY A 197 18.26 4.82 -7.83
C GLY A 197 17.72 5.30 -9.19
N ASN A 198 16.40 5.53 -9.25
CA ASN A 198 15.53 5.68 -10.42
C ASN A 198 15.13 4.39 -11.15
N ASP A 199 15.53 3.23 -10.65
CA ASP A 199 15.20 1.96 -11.27
C ASP A 199 13.70 1.66 -11.20
N GLY A 200 13.22 0.90 -12.18
CA GLY A 200 11.85 0.41 -12.20
C GLY A 200 11.55 -0.56 -11.05
N ILE A 201 12.55 -1.32 -10.58
CA ILE A 201 12.49 -2.34 -9.53
C ILE A 201 13.84 -2.56 -8.85
#